data_AF-A0A6P2K883-F1
#
_entry.id   AF-A0A6P2K883-F1
#
_cell.length_a   1.000
_cell.length_b   1.000
_cell.length_c   1.000
_cell.angle_alpha   90.00
_cell.angle_beta   90.00
_cell.angle_gamma   90.00
#
_symmetry.space_group_name_H-M   'P 1'
#
loop_
_entity.id
_entity.type
_entity.pdbx_description
1 polymer ?
#
loop_
_entity_poly.entity_id
_entity_poly.type
_entity_poly.pdbx_seq_one_letter_code
_entity_poly.pdbx_strand_id
1 'polypeptide(L)'
;MRRRYEAAFILPLPNEKRLTDDGWEFTADTRLPEATRIFLATALGMQPLEQFAGEQHYVSPEVDASTLEDDSGAIELVHIKLYDMRAEHLLKMFDASSLAATTELFFPPSWKK
;
A
#
# COMPACT_ATOMS: atom_id res chain seq x y z
N MET A 1 1.28 -19.11 -12.14
CA MET A 1 -0.11 -18.61 -12.20
C MET A 1 -0.24 -17.48 -11.20
N ARG A 2 -0.59 -16.25 -11.62
CA ARG A 2 -0.85 -15.17 -10.66
C ARG A 2 -2.23 -15.41 -10.04
N ARG A 3 -2.29 -15.68 -8.73
CA ARG A 3 -3.56 -15.75 -8.00
C ARG A 3 -4.30 -14.42 -8.19
N ARG A 4 -5.63 -14.47 -8.33
CA ARG A 4 -6.45 -13.25 -8.36
C ARG A 4 -6.29 -12.57 -6.99
N TYR A 5 -6.10 -11.26 -7.00
CA TYR A 5 -5.98 -10.45 -5.79
C TYR A 5 -6.83 -9.19 -5.91
N GLU A 6 -7.18 -8.61 -4.77
CA GLU A 6 -7.71 -7.25 -4.66
C GLU A 6 -6.59 -6.28 -4.37
N ALA A 7 -6.51 -5.19 -5.14
CA ALA A 7 -5.50 -4.16 -4.94
C ALA A 7 -5.97 -3.15 -3.88
N ALA A 8 -5.04 -2.67 -3.06
CA ALA A 8 -5.23 -1.50 -2.22
C ALA A 8 -3.95 -0.67 -2.20
N PHE A 9 -4.07 0.61 -1.90
CA PHE A 9 -2.95 1.54 -1.83
C PHE A 9 -3.00 2.34 -0.53
N ILE A 10 -1.85 2.50 0.13
CA ILE A 10 -1.69 3.52 1.18
C ILE A 10 -1.02 4.72 0.53
N LEU A 11 -1.66 5.88 0.63
CA LEU A 11 -1.25 7.11 -0.03
C LEU A 11 -1.13 8.23 1.02
N PRO A 12 -0.14 9.12 0.93
CA PRO A 12 -0.03 10.24 1.85
C PRO A 12 -1.16 11.26 1.58
N LEU A 13 -1.51 12.08 2.57
CA LEU A 13 -2.44 13.21 2.38
C LEU A 13 -1.68 14.54 2.42
N PRO A 14 -2.09 15.54 1.61
CA PRO A 14 -3.03 15.42 0.49
C PRO A 14 -2.43 14.64 -0.69
N ASN A 15 -3.28 14.05 -1.53
CA ASN A 15 -2.87 13.40 -2.78
C ASN A 15 -3.89 13.69 -3.89
N GLU A 16 -3.46 13.48 -5.14
CA GLU A 16 -4.33 13.42 -6.31
C GLU A 16 -4.29 12.02 -6.91
N LYS A 17 -5.43 11.57 -7.44
CA LYS A 17 -5.59 10.27 -8.11
C LYS A 17 -6.11 10.48 -9.51
N ARG A 18 -5.49 9.84 -10.49
CA ARG A 18 -5.93 9.86 -11.88
C ARG A 18 -5.97 8.45 -12.44
N LEU A 19 -7.08 8.08 -13.06
CA LEU A 19 -7.17 6.85 -13.84
C LEU A 19 -6.75 7.14 -15.29
N THR A 20 -5.71 6.47 -15.77
CA THR A 20 -5.18 6.55 -17.14
C THR A 20 -5.36 5.20 -17.86
N ASP A 21 -4.94 5.13 -19.12
CA ASP A 21 -4.98 3.89 -19.91
C ASP A 21 -4.06 2.80 -19.33
N ASP A 22 -3.02 3.20 -18.60
CA ASP A 22 -2.03 2.30 -17.99
C ASP A 22 -2.37 1.93 -16.53
N GLY A 23 -3.38 2.57 -15.94
CA GLY A 23 -3.87 2.27 -14.59
C GLY A 23 -4.06 3.51 -13.72
N TRP A 24 -3.98 3.32 -12.41
CA TRP A 24 -4.05 4.44 -11.47
C TRP A 24 -2.68 5.10 -11.31
N GLU A 25 -2.65 6.40 -11.48
CA GLU A 25 -1.53 7.27 -11.17
C GLU A 25 -1.84 8.10 -9.92
N PHE A 26 -0.82 8.29 -9.09
CA PHE A 26 -0.92 9.02 -7.83
C PHE A 26 0.16 10.09 -7.78
N THR A 27 -0.21 11.28 -7.34
CA THR A 27 0.73 12.38 -7.08
C THR A 27 0.50 12.92 -5.67
N ALA A 28 1.59 13.19 -4.96
CA ALA A 28 1.54 13.81 -3.64
C ALA A 28 2.84 14.55 -3.35
N ASP A 29 2.72 15.71 -2.71
CA ASP A 29 3.87 16.52 -2.29
C ASP A 29 4.46 16.07 -0.94
N THR A 30 3.76 15.17 -0.25
CA THR A 30 4.16 14.60 1.04
C THR A 30 4.61 13.14 0.89
N ARG A 31 5.23 12.61 1.94
CA ARG A 31 5.66 11.21 2.03
C ARG A 31 4.93 10.49 3.14
N LEU A 32 4.79 9.18 2.99
CA LEU A 32 4.21 8.35 4.03
C LEU A 32 5.12 8.36 5.27
N PRO A 33 4.54 8.43 6.47
CA PRO A 33 5.31 8.45 7.71
C PRO A 33 6.03 7.11 7.93
N GLU A 34 7.12 7.12 8.69
CA GLU A 34 7.87 5.90 9.05
C GLU A 34 6.99 4.84 9.74
N ALA A 35 5.95 5.29 10.46
CA ALA A 35 4.91 4.46 11.04
C ALA A 35 4.26 3.49 10.02
N THR A 36 4.34 3.78 8.72
CA THR A 36 3.89 2.90 7.65
C THR A 36 4.62 1.56 7.67
N ARG A 37 5.95 1.56 7.84
CA ARG A 37 6.73 0.32 7.92
C ARG A 37 6.35 -0.48 9.17
N ILE A 38 6.11 0.22 10.28
CA ILE A 38 5.64 -0.40 11.53
C ILE A 38 4.28 -1.06 11.31
N PHE A 39 3.33 -0.38 10.64
CA PHE A 39 2.03 -0.94 10.31
C PHE A 39 2.15 -2.22 9.47
N LEU A 40 2.96 -2.19 8.40
CA LEU A 40 3.19 -3.38 7.57
C LEU A 40 3.80 -4.53 8.37
N ALA A 41 4.82 -4.28 9.17
CA ALA A 41 5.50 -5.31 9.94
C ALA A 41 4.65 -5.89 11.08
N THR A 42 3.91 -5.03 11.79
CA THR A 42 3.24 -5.41 13.04
C THR A 42 1.76 -5.70 12.88
N ALA A 43 1.00 -4.80 12.22
CA ALA A 43 -0.44 -4.96 12.06
C ALA A 43 -0.75 -6.00 10.97
N LEU A 44 0.00 -6.00 9.87
CA LEU A 44 -0.14 -6.98 8.80
C LEU A 44 0.78 -8.19 8.95
N GLY A 45 1.65 -8.22 9.96
CA GLY A 45 2.55 -9.35 10.24
C GLY A 45 3.51 -9.65 9.09
N MET A 46 3.89 -8.64 8.30
CA MET A 46 4.67 -8.85 7.09
C MET A 46 6.17 -8.85 7.38
N GLN A 47 6.88 -9.71 6.66
CA GLN A 47 8.34 -9.75 6.69
C GLN A 47 8.91 -9.00 5.48
N PRO A 48 9.90 -8.11 5.68
CA PRO A 48 10.60 -7.51 4.56
C PRO A 48 11.40 -8.59 3.80
N LEU A 49 11.36 -8.53 2.48
CA LEU A 49 12.21 -9.30 1.58
C LEU A 49 13.37 -8.44 1.07
N GLU A 50 14.04 -8.87 0.01
CA GLU A 50 15.08 -8.07 -0.65
C GLU A 50 14.51 -6.77 -1.25
N GLN A 51 15.30 -5.71 -1.15
CA GLN A 51 15.06 -4.44 -1.83
C GLN A 51 15.56 -4.53 -3.26
N PHE A 52 14.75 -4.11 -4.23
CA PHE A 52 15.15 -4.08 -5.64
C PHE A 52 14.68 -2.79 -6.29
N ALA A 53 15.61 -2.08 -6.95
CA ALA A 53 15.32 -0.90 -7.77
C ALA A 53 14.46 0.19 -7.09
N GLY A 54 14.70 0.47 -5.79
CA GLY A 54 13.94 1.49 -5.05
C GLY A 54 12.59 1.00 -4.50
N GLU A 55 12.26 -0.28 -4.70
CA GLU A 55 11.12 -0.92 -4.06
C GLU A 55 11.58 -1.84 -2.93
N GLN A 56 10.93 -1.73 -1.78
CA GLN A 56 11.07 -2.69 -0.69
C GLN A 56 9.81 -3.58 -0.66
N HIS A 57 10.03 -4.89 -0.83
CA HIS A 57 8.95 -5.87 -0.83
C HIS A 57 8.71 -6.42 0.58
N TYR A 58 7.45 -6.75 0.85
CA TYR A 58 6.96 -7.32 2.09
C TYR A 58 6.01 -8.47 1.78
N VAL A 59 6.07 -9.56 2.56
CA VAL A 59 5.18 -10.70 2.37
C VAL A 59 4.61 -11.23 3.67
N SER A 60 3.40 -11.76 3.58
CA SER A 60 2.72 -12.57 4.59
C SER A 60 1.93 -13.67 3.87
N PRO A 61 1.37 -14.67 4.57
CA PRO A 61 0.61 -15.73 3.91
C PRO A 61 -0.59 -15.25 3.06
N GLU A 62 -1.22 -14.13 3.44
CA GLU A 62 -2.48 -13.66 2.84
C GLU A 62 -2.33 -12.39 1.97
N VAL A 63 -1.20 -11.68 2.12
CA VAL A 63 -0.96 -10.33 1.58
C VAL A 63 0.48 -10.17 1.11
N ASP A 64 0.66 -9.63 -0.09
CA ASP A 64 1.93 -9.06 -0.55
C ASP A 64 1.84 -7.53 -0.51
N ALA A 65 2.95 -6.86 -0.21
CA ALA A 65 3.04 -5.41 -0.35
C ALA A 65 4.39 -4.98 -0.91
N SER A 66 4.41 -3.82 -1.57
CA SER A 66 5.65 -3.13 -1.93
C SER A 66 5.54 -1.66 -1.54
N THR A 67 6.62 -1.12 -0.99
CA THR A 67 6.77 0.32 -0.79
C THR A 67 7.60 0.88 -1.92
N LEU A 68 7.08 1.91 -2.60
CA LEU A 68 7.87 2.71 -3.53
C LEU A 68 8.54 3.82 -2.74
N GLU A 69 9.84 3.98 -2.92
CA GLU A 69 10.65 4.96 -2.19
C GLU A 69 11.25 5.98 -3.16
N ASP A 70 11.37 7.23 -2.70
CA ASP A 70 12.12 8.25 -3.42
C ASP A 70 13.63 8.08 -3.21
N ASP A 71 14.42 8.94 -3.87
CA ASP A 71 15.89 8.91 -3.79
C ASP A 71 16.44 9.13 -2.36
N SER A 72 15.62 9.60 -1.42
CA SER A 72 15.99 9.76 -0.01
C SER A 72 15.62 8.54 0.86
N GLY A 73 14.96 7.53 0.30
CA GLY A 73 14.45 6.37 1.02
C GLY A 73 13.12 6.62 1.75
N ALA A 74 12.49 7.78 1.50
CA ALA A 74 11.17 8.09 2.04
C ALA A 74 10.09 7.43 1.19
N ILE A 75 9.06 6.89 1.84
CA ILE A 75 8.03 6.11 1.14
C ILE A 75 7.06 7.06 0.43
N GLU A 76 6.92 6.89 -0.88
CA GLU A 76 5.95 7.63 -1.70
C GLU A 76 4.55 7.01 -1.59
N LEU A 77 4.47 5.68 -1.71
CA LEU A 77 3.22 4.93 -1.58
C LEU A 77 3.47 3.49 -1.15
N VAL A 78 2.40 2.82 -0.72
CA VAL A 78 2.37 1.36 -0.57
C VAL A 78 1.38 0.76 -1.54
N HIS A 79 1.78 -0.24 -2.31
CA HIS A 79 0.90 -1.10 -3.07
C HIS A 79 0.68 -2.41 -2.30
N ILE A 80 -0.58 -2.77 -2.06
CA ILE A 80 -0.99 -3.95 -1.32
C ILE A 80 -1.79 -4.87 -2.25
N LYS A 81 -1.46 -6.17 -2.23
CA LYS A 81 -2.18 -7.23 -2.94
C LYS A 81 -2.79 -8.18 -1.93
N LEU A 82 -4.11 -8.18 -1.84
CA LEU A 82 -4.88 -9.05 -0.95
C LEU A 82 -5.26 -10.33 -1.70
N TYR A 83 -4.68 -11.47 -1.34
CA TYR A 83 -5.04 -12.75 -1.95
C TYR A 83 -6.13 -13.46 -1.14
N ASP A 84 -5.92 -13.57 0.17
CA ASP A 84 -6.79 -14.32 1.07
C ASP A 84 -7.37 -13.44 2.21
N MET A 85 -6.84 -12.23 2.39
CA MET A 85 -7.35 -11.23 3.33
C MET A 85 -8.52 -10.44 2.73
N ARG A 86 -9.59 -10.23 3.52
CA ARG A 86 -10.73 -9.39 3.12
C ARG A 86 -10.40 -7.90 3.24
N ALA A 87 -10.83 -7.09 2.27
CA ALA A 87 -10.63 -5.64 2.26
C ALA A 87 -11.16 -4.95 3.53
N GLU A 88 -12.30 -5.39 4.08
CA GLU A 88 -12.88 -4.82 5.30
C GLU A 88 -12.02 -5.10 6.54
N HIS A 89 -11.24 -6.19 6.52
CA HIS A 89 -10.31 -6.48 7.60
C HIS A 89 -9.11 -5.52 7.54
N LEU A 90 -8.55 -5.29 6.34
CA LEU A 90 -7.49 -4.30 6.14
C LEU A 90 -7.95 -2.89 6.56
N LEU A 91 -9.15 -2.49 6.14
CA LEU A 91 -9.71 -1.18 6.49
C LEU A 91 -9.81 -0.98 8.00
N LYS A 92 -10.32 -1.97 8.74
CA LYS A 92 -10.41 -1.89 10.21
C LYS A 92 -9.03 -1.75 10.87
N MET A 93 -8.02 -2.48 10.39
CA MET A 93 -6.66 -2.37 10.92
C MET A 93 -6.06 -0.99 10.63
N PHE A 94 -6.30 -0.47 9.42
CA PHE A 94 -5.84 0.85 9.01
C PHE A 94 -6.51 1.96 9.84
N ASP A 95 -7.84 1.93 10.01
CA ASP A 95 -8.61 2.91 10.79
C ASP A 95 -8.22 2.91 12.28
N ALA A 96 -7.80 1.75 12.81
CA ALA A 96 -7.30 1.64 14.18
C ALA A 96 -5.84 2.10 14.34
N SER A 97 -5.13 2.34 13.24
CA SER A 97 -3.73 2.75 13.26
C SER A 97 -3.58 4.28 13.33
N SER A 98 -2.39 4.75 13.70
CA SER A 98 -2.07 6.19 13.65
C SER A 98 -1.97 6.74 12.22
N LEU A 99 -1.96 5.88 11.20
CA LEU A 99 -1.80 6.30 9.80
C LEU A 99 -3.03 7.03 9.26
N ALA A 100 -4.23 6.67 9.72
CA ALA A 100 -5.49 7.21 9.19
C ALA A 100 -5.63 8.74 9.35
N ALA A 101 -4.82 9.36 10.21
CA ALA A 101 -4.82 10.81 10.41
C ALA A 101 -4.11 11.59 9.29
N THR A 102 -3.14 10.98 8.60
CA THR A 102 -2.25 11.66 7.64
C THR A 102 -2.12 10.93 6.31
N THR A 103 -2.83 9.82 6.15
CA THR A 103 -2.76 8.96 4.98
C THR A 103 -4.15 8.45 4.62
N GLU A 104 -4.28 7.90 3.42
CA GLU A 104 -5.50 7.34 2.89
C GLU A 104 -5.28 5.89 2.46
N LEU A 105 -6.20 5.00 2.84
CA LEU A 105 -6.31 3.66 2.29
C LEU A 105 -7.28 3.67 1.10
N PHE A 106 -6.74 3.59 -0.10
CA PHE A 106 -7.48 3.63 -1.35
C PHE A 106 -7.69 2.22 -1.92
N PHE A 107 -8.94 1.86 -2.17
CA PHE A 107 -9.32 0.66 -2.92
C PHE A 107 -9.76 1.08 -4.32
N PRO A 108 -8.99 0.76 -5.37
CA PRO A 108 -9.43 0.95 -6.74
C PRO A 108 -10.77 0.23 -6.97
N PRO A 109 -11.72 0.84 -7.68
CA PRO A 109 -12.90 0.12 -8.11
C PRO A 109 -12.45 -1.11 -8.90
N SER A 110 -12.99 -2.28 -8.54
CA SER A 110 -12.69 -3.52 -9.24
C SER A 110 -12.98 -3.31 -10.73
N TRP A 111 -11.91 -3.28 -11.53
CA TRP A 111 -12.05 -3.07 -12.97
C TRP A 111 -12.79 -4.28 -13.54
N LYS A 112 -14.10 -4.09 -13.77
CA LYS A 112 -14.89 -4.98 -14.61
C LYS A 112 -14.51 -4.65 -16.05
N LYS A 113 -13.62 -5.45 -16.61
CA LYS A 113 -13.45 -5.55 -18.06
C LYS A 113 -14.54 -6.44 -18.63
#